data_AF-A0A5E3ZWA8-F1
#
_entry.id   AF-A0A5E3ZWA8-F1
#
_cell.length_a   1.000
_cell.length_b   1.000
_cell.length_c   1.000
_cell.angle_alpha   90.00
_cell.angle_beta   90.00
_cell.angle_gamma   90.00
#
_symmetry.space_group_name_H-M   'P 1'
#
loop_
_entity.id
_entity.type
_entity.pdbx_description
1 polymer ?
#
loop_
_entity_poly.entity_id
_entity_poly.type
_entity_poly.pdbx_seq_one_letter_code
_entity_poly.pdbx_strand_id
1 'polypeptide(L)'
;MPFVCVKGKERHIVVGDIDRGGVLAHFVGTYELLDDADRALLRGFIVNKFRGDEALLEPGLVTVEERTGVSVVGVVPYVPNYWYGAEDSLQAVEDQYVGVPQPAVGTERLRIAAIRFPRLANATDLEALSYEPGIDVYWVRGPGEVESADAVVLPGSKDPLADLQWVRSRGLDKAVKHSAAAGKMVMGLCGGHTARFFPQ
;
A
#
# COMPACT_ATOMS: atom_id res chain seq x y z
N MET A 1 3.92 11.09 10.25
CA MET A 1 4.57 12.20 9.53
C MET A 1 6.00 11.75 9.28
N PRO A 2 6.37 11.25 8.10
CA PRO A 2 7.75 10.88 7.87
C PRO A 2 8.51 12.13 7.40
N PHE A 3 9.33 12.69 8.28
CA PHE A 3 10.50 13.43 7.84
C PHE A 3 11.59 12.39 7.57
N VAL A 4 12.12 12.35 6.36
CA VAL A 4 13.40 11.65 6.11
C VAL A 4 14.47 12.74 6.17
N CYS A 5 14.95 13.03 7.39
CA CYS A 5 16.21 13.73 7.55
C CYS A 5 17.31 12.68 7.47
N VAL A 6 17.99 12.59 6.32
CA VAL A 6 19.21 11.81 6.21
C VAL A 6 20.28 12.59 6.96
N LYS A 7 20.67 12.10 8.14
CA LYS A 7 21.70 12.74 8.97
C LYS A 7 23.02 12.79 8.18
N GLY A 8 23.38 13.97 7.65
CA GLY A 8 24.55 14.16 6.79
C GLY A 8 24.67 15.60 6.26
N LYS A 9 25.78 15.93 5.58
CA LYS A 9 25.96 17.23 4.87
C LYS A 9 25.19 17.30 3.55
N GLU A 10 24.12 16.53 3.43
CA GLU A 10 23.42 16.34 2.16
C GLU A 10 22.36 17.41 1.99
N ARG A 11 22.02 17.70 0.73
CA ARG A 11 20.98 18.67 0.42
C ARG A 11 19.61 18.01 0.61
N HIS A 12 18.67 18.72 1.21
CA HIS A 12 17.35 18.17 1.52
C HIS A 12 16.23 18.98 0.86
N ILE A 13 15.14 18.29 0.56
CA ILE A 13 13.88 18.88 0.12
C ILE A 13 12.80 18.38 1.07
N VAL A 14 11.93 19.29 1.52
CA VAL A 14 10.80 18.93 2.39
C VAL A 14 9.57 18.73 1.54
N VAL A 15 8.97 17.54 1.61
CA VAL A 15 7.75 17.20 0.89
C VAL A 15 6.57 17.26 1.87
N GLY A 16 5.58 18.09 1.58
CA GLY A 16 4.39 18.28 2.41
C GLY A 16 3.16 17.64 1.79
N ASP A 17 2.46 16.79 2.54
CA ASP A 17 1.18 16.21 2.13
C ASP A 17 0.04 17.22 2.37
N ILE A 18 -0.52 17.78 1.28
CA ILE A 18 -1.57 18.81 1.41
C ILE A 18 -2.92 18.24 1.89
N ASP A 19 -3.19 16.94 1.70
CA ASP A 19 -4.44 16.31 2.15
C ASP A 19 -4.55 16.34 3.68
N ARG A 20 -3.43 16.47 4.41
CA ARG A 20 -3.41 16.61 5.87
C ARG A 20 -3.78 18.02 6.35
N GLY A 21 -3.91 18.97 5.44
CA GLY A 21 -4.14 20.38 5.74
C GLY A 21 -2.91 21.09 6.32
N GLY A 22 -2.90 22.42 6.22
CA GLY A 22 -1.87 23.27 6.86
C GLY A 22 -0.47 23.16 6.26
N VAL A 23 -0.32 22.68 5.01
CA VAL A 23 0.99 22.43 4.39
C VAL A 23 1.92 23.66 4.38
N LEU A 24 1.37 24.86 4.18
CA LEU A 24 2.15 26.11 4.17
C LEU A 24 2.70 26.44 5.56
N ALA A 25 1.84 26.32 6.58
CA ALA A 25 2.25 26.53 7.97
C ALA A 25 3.26 25.47 8.41
N HIS A 26 3.13 24.24 7.91
CA HIS A 26 4.10 23.18 8.14
C HIS A 26 5.48 23.49 7.52
N PHE A 27 5.54 24.01 6.30
CA PHE A 27 6.81 24.42 5.68
C PHE A 27 7.50 25.53 6.46
N VAL A 28 6.75 26.61 6.75
CA VAL A 28 7.30 27.74 7.50
C VAL A 28 7.71 27.30 8.91
N GLY A 29 6.86 26.55 9.61
CA GLY A 29 7.15 26.03 10.94
C GLY A 29 8.37 25.10 10.96
N THR A 30 8.52 24.24 9.95
CA THR A 30 9.71 23.39 9.82
C THR A 30 10.96 24.24 9.67
N TYR A 31 10.98 25.20 8.74
CA TYR A 31 12.12 26.09 8.53
C TYR A 31 12.49 26.88 9.78
N GLU A 32 11.49 27.44 10.47
CA GLU A 32 11.69 28.25 11.68
C GLU A 32 12.28 27.43 12.84
N LEU A 33 12.00 26.12 12.91
CA LEU A 33 12.52 25.22 13.94
C LEU A 33 13.93 24.70 13.66
N LEU A 34 14.42 24.78 12.42
CA LEU A 34 15.78 24.36 12.06
C LEU A 34 16.81 25.38 12.55
N ASP A 35 17.99 24.90 12.93
CA ASP A 35 19.14 25.75 13.14
C ASP A 35 19.75 26.24 11.81
N ASP A 36 20.66 27.22 11.87
CA ASP A 36 21.24 27.82 10.67
C ASP A 36 22.02 26.80 9.81
N ALA A 37 22.60 25.77 10.42
CA ALA A 37 23.35 24.75 9.71
C ALA A 37 22.40 23.87 8.88
N ASP A 38 21.27 23.47 9.45
CA ASP A 38 20.25 22.68 8.76
C ASP A 38 19.48 23.51 7.73
N ARG A 39 19.19 24.79 8.02
CA ARG A 39 18.58 25.72 7.04
C ARG A 39 19.44 25.86 5.78
N ALA A 40 20.76 25.88 5.91
CA ALA A 40 21.69 25.96 4.77
C ALA A 40 21.67 24.70 3.87
N LEU A 41 21.16 23.58 4.37
CA LEU A 41 21.02 22.33 3.64
C LEU A 41 19.66 22.18 2.95
N LEU A 42 18.65 22.96 3.36
CA LEU A 42 17.33 22.94 2.75
C LEU A 42 17.35 23.64 1.38
N ARG A 43 16.97 22.91 0.33
CA ARG A 43 17.01 23.38 -1.06
C ARG A 43 15.65 23.58 -1.70
N GLY A 44 14.57 23.19 -1.02
CA GLY A 44 13.25 23.48 -1.50
C GLY A 44 12.14 22.79 -0.74
N PHE A 45 10.93 23.18 -1.12
CA PHE A 45 9.69 22.53 -0.70
C PHE A 45 8.98 21.91 -1.91
N ILE A 46 8.30 20.79 -1.68
CA ILE A 46 7.39 20.20 -2.65
C ILE A 46 6.03 20.01 -1.99
N VAL A 47 4.98 20.55 -2.60
CA VAL A 47 3.60 20.22 -2.20
C VAL A 47 3.21 18.91 -2.88
N ASN A 48 2.75 17.93 -2.13
CA ASN A 48 2.32 16.63 -2.64
C ASN A 48 0.81 16.46 -2.54
N LYS A 49 0.24 15.66 -3.45
CA LYS A 49 -1.19 15.31 -3.54
C LYS A 49 -2.12 16.50 -3.81
N PHE A 50 -1.66 17.48 -4.58
CA PHE A 50 -2.50 18.63 -4.89
C PHE A 50 -3.69 18.26 -5.80
N ARG A 51 -4.86 18.81 -5.52
CA ARG A 51 -6.09 18.60 -6.28
C ARG A 51 -6.63 19.95 -6.73
N GLY A 52 -6.97 20.06 -8.01
CA GLY A 52 -7.59 21.26 -8.58
C GLY A 52 -6.59 22.13 -9.34
N ASP A 53 -6.91 23.42 -9.42
CA ASP A 53 -6.14 24.41 -10.17
C ASP A 53 -4.99 24.98 -9.33
N GLU A 54 -3.75 24.77 -9.80
CA GLU A 54 -2.52 25.20 -9.12
C GLU A 54 -2.47 26.73 -8.94
N ALA A 55 -3.14 27.48 -9.82
CA ALA A 55 -3.23 28.95 -9.71
C ALA A 55 -3.90 29.40 -8.40
N LEU A 56 -4.75 28.56 -7.78
CA LEU A 56 -5.36 28.84 -6.48
C LEU A 56 -4.39 28.67 -5.31
N LEU A 57 -3.33 27.89 -5.49
CA LEU A 57 -2.31 27.62 -4.48
C LEU A 57 -1.16 28.63 -4.53
N GLU A 58 -0.89 29.20 -5.71
CA GLU A 58 0.21 30.12 -6.00
C GLU A 58 0.44 31.21 -4.92
N PRO A 59 -0.58 31.96 -4.45
CA PRO A 59 -0.35 33.00 -3.44
C PRO A 59 0.20 32.44 -2.11
N GLY A 60 -0.20 31.22 -1.77
CA GLY A 60 0.29 30.52 -0.59
C GLY A 60 1.73 30.04 -0.74
N LEU A 61 2.12 29.61 -1.95
CA LEU A 61 3.49 29.21 -2.25
C LEU A 61 4.44 30.41 -2.14
N VAL A 62 4.08 31.54 -2.76
CA VAL A 62 4.82 32.81 -2.65
C VAL A 62 5.02 33.21 -1.20
N THR A 63 3.98 33.12 -0.37
CA THR A 63 4.07 33.42 1.06
C THR A 63 5.11 32.55 1.78
N VAL A 64 5.21 31.26 1.42
CA VAL A 64 6.24 30.37 2.00
C VAL A 64 7.63 30.80 1.58
N GLU A 65 7.83 31.10 0.30
CA GLU A 65 9.13 31.54 -0.22
C GLU A 65 9.57 32.86 0.42
N GLU A 66 8.66 33.83 0.55
CA GLU A 66 8.94 35.12 1.19
C GLU A 66 9.34 34.97 2.66
N ARG A 67 8.67 34.07 3.39
CA ARG A 67 8.94 33.86 4.83
C ARG A 67 10.17 33.03 5.12
N THR A 68 10.54 32.12 4.23
CA THR A 68 11.64 31.17 4.46
C THR A 68 12.89 31.48 3.65
N GLY A 69 12.78 32.24 2.56
CA GLY A 69 13.85 32.43 1.58
C GLY A 69 14.20 31.16 0.78
N VAL A 70 13.38 30.11 0.88
CA VAL A 70 13.58 28.82 0.23
C VAL A 70 12.46 28.57 -0.78
N SER A 71 12.82 28.14 -1.99
CA SER A 71 11.86 27.98 -3.09
C SER A 71 10.93 26.78 -2.91
N VAL A 72 9.69 26.92 -3.36
CA VAL A 72 8.79 25.80 -3.63
C VAL A 72 9.13 25.30 -5.04
N VAL A 73 9.82 24.16 -5.13
CA VAL A 73 10.36 23.66 -6.41
C VAL A 73 9.33 22.91 -7.25
N GLY A 74 8.14 22.65 -6.71
CA GLY A 74 7.02 22.13 -7.48
C GLY A 74 5.83 21.68 -6.65
N VAL A 75 4.73 21.48 -7.37
CA VAL A 75 3.49 20.90 -6.87
C VAL A 75 3.26 19.58 -7.58
N VAL A 76 3.23 18.49 -6.82
CA VAL A 76 2.94 17.15 -7.35
C VAL A 76 1.43 16.95 -7.34
N PRO A 77 0.80 16.76 -8.52
CA PRO A 77 -0.63 16.55 -8.60
C PRO A 77 -0.99 15.21 -7.96
N TYR A 78 -2.18 15.16 -7.35
CA TYR A 78 -2.78 13.90 -6.97
C TYR A 78 -3.16 13.13 -8.22
N VAL A 79 -2.56 11.95 -8.39
CA VAL A 79 -2.93 11.03 -9.46
C VAL A 79 -3.94 10.04 -8.89
N PRO A 80 -5.24 10.14 -9.25
CA PRO A 80 -6.22 9.15 -8.83
C PRO A 80 -5.84 7.79 -9.39
N ASN A 81 -6.02 6.75 -8.59
CA ASN A 81 -5.72 5.35 -8.95
C ASN A 81 -4.24 5.08 -9.26
N TYR A 82 -3.32 5.93 -8.77
CA TYR A 82 -1.89 5.64 -8.84
C TYR A 82 -1.54 4.57 -7.80
N TRP A 83 -1.41 3.34 -8.29
CA TRP A 83 -1.15 2.15 -7.49
C TRP A 83 0.33 2.05 -7.16
N TYR A 84 0.70 2.30 -5.90
CA TYR A 84 1.99 1.86 -5.34
C TYR A 84 1.74 0.51 -4.67
N GLY A 85 2.56 -0.49 -5.01
CA GLY A 85 2.42 -1.85 -4.49
C GLY A 85 2.25 -1.86 -2.97
N ALA A 86 1.38 -2.75 -2.47
CA ALA A 86 0.84 -2.75 -1.11
C ALA A 86 1.85 -3.06 0.03
N GLU A 87 3.04 -2.47 0.01
CA GLU A 87 3.95 -2.49 1.15
C GLU A 87 3.67 -1.38 2.19
N ASP A 88 2.90 -0.33 1.86
CA ASP A 88 2.60 0.77 2.80
C ASP A 88 1.10 1.16 2.93
N SER A 89 0.19 0.50 2.22
CA SER A 89 -1.26 0.76 2.31
C SER A 89 -1.88 0.05 3.52
N LEU A 90 -1.54 0.51 4.72
CA LEU A 90 -2.14 0.07 5.98
C LEU A 90 -3.59 0.54 6.17
N GLN A 91 -4.19 1.28 5.23
CA GLN A 91 -5.55 1.79 5.37
C GLN A 91 -6.32 1.74 4.04
N ALA A 92 -7.58 1.28 4.16
CA ALA A 92 -8.61 1.14 3.14
C ALA A 92 -8.47 -0.06 2.18
N VAL A 93 -8.78 -1.26 2.70
CA VAL A 93 -9.38 -2.32 1.86
C VAL A 93 -10.90 -2.17 2.00
N GLU A 94 -11.46 -1.09 1.42
CA GLU A 94 -12.92 -1.03 1.19
C GLU A 94 -13.31 -1.98 0.04
N ASP A 95 -12.37 -2.25 -0.87
CA ASP A 95 -12.55 -3.18 -1.98
C ASP A 95 -12.12 -4.60 -1.61
N GLN A 96 -13.02 -5.56 -1.77
CA GLN A 96 -12.76 -6.98 -1.55
C GLN A 96 -11.70 -7.54 -2.51
N TYR A 97 -11.48 -6.92 -3.66
CA TYR A 97 -10.54 -7.37 -4.68
C TYR A 97 -9.10 -6.92 -4.42
N VAL A 98 -8.14 -7.75 -4.82
CA VAL A 98 -6.73 -7.36 -4.90
C VAL A 98 -6.53 -6.69 -6.26
N GLY A 99 -6.16 -5.42 -6.27
CA GLY A 99 -6.02 -4.64 -7.50
C GLY A 99 -7.35 -4.39 -8.23
N VAL A 100 -7.26 -4.01 -9.50
CA VAL A 100 -8.44 -3.74 -10.37
C VAL A 100 -8.62 -4.94 -11.31
N PRO A 101 -9.73 -5.69 -11.21
CA PRO A 101 -9.99 -6.83 -12.09
C PRO A 101 -9.99 -6.44 -13.56
N GLN A 102 -9.24 -7.18 -14.37
CA GLN A 102 -9.20 -6.98 -15.82
C GLN A 102 -10.36 -7.71 -16.51
N PRO A 103 -10.87 -7.18 -17.65
CA PRO A 103 -11.89 -7.87 -18.43
C PRO A 103 -11.35 -9.22 -18.92
N ALA A 104 -12.20 -10.25 -18.91
CA ALA A 104 -11.83 -11.56 -19.42
C ALA A 104 -11.71 -11.55 -20.95
N VAL A 105 -10.79 -12.36 -21.49
CA VAL A 105 -10.80 -12.71 -22.91
C VAL A 105 -11.85 -13.81 -23.09
N GLY A 106 -13.11 -13.41 -23.29
CA GLY A 106 -14.27 -14.32 -23.34
C GLY A 106 -15.18 -14.17 -22.11
N THR A 107 -15.83 -15.26 -21.70
CA THR A 107 -16.80 -15.26 -20.58
C THR A 107 -16.29 -15.95 -19.32
N GLU A 108 -15.20 -16.72 -19.42
CA GLU A 108 -14.68 -17.49 -18.29
C GLU A 108 -13.87 -16.57 -17.36
N ARG A 109 -13.99 -16.83 -16.05
CA ARG A 109 -13.25 -16.12 -15.01
C ARG A 109 -12.72 -17.13 -14.00
N LEU A 110 -11.51 -16.90 -13.51
CA LEU A 110 -10.88 -17.69 -12.46
C LEU A 110 -10.91 -16.92 -11.14
N ARG A 111 -11.55 -17.48 -10.12
CA ARG A 111 -11.72 -16.85 -8.80
C ARG A 111 -10.66 -17.37 -7.82
N ILE A 112 -9.76 -16.50 -7.40
CA ILE A 112 -8.65 -16.81 -6.50
C ILE A 112 -8.90 -16.19 -5.12
N ALA A 113 -9.09 -17.04 -4.11
CA ALA A 113 -9.19 -16.63 -2.71
C ALA A 113 -7.80 -16.37 -2.11
N ALA A 114 -7.52 -15.14 -1.70
CA ALA A 114 -6.29 -14.76 -1.00
C ALA A 114 -6.54 -14.56 0.50
N ILE A 115 -5.76 -15.25 1.35
CA ILE A 115 -5.87 -15.06 2.81
C ILE A 115 -5.04 -13.85 3.24
N ARG A 116 -5.72 -12.78 3.63
CA ARG A 116 -5.07 -11.55 4.11
C ARG A 116 -4.57 -11.70 5.55
N PHE A 117 -3.34 -12.15 5.74
CA PHE A 117 -2.76 -12.23 7.07
C PHE A 117 -2.66 -10.85 7.76
N PRO A 118 -2.76 -10.77 9.10
CA PRO A 118 -2.52 -9.54 9.85
C PRO A 118 -1.14 -8.93 9.56
N ARG A 119 -0.12 -9.79 9.41
CA ARG A 119 1.27 -9.40 9.15
C ARG A 119 1.70 -9.81 7.73
N LEU A 120 0.87 -9.44 6.75
CA LEU A 120 1.06 -9.71 5.33
C LEU A 120 2.43 -9.25 4.81
N ALA A 121 3.05 -10.10 4.00
CA ALA A 121 4.18 -9.81 3.10
C ALA A 121 3.83 -10.30 1.69
N ASN A 122 4.59 -9.89 0.68
CA ASN A 122 4.40 -10.36 -0.71
C ASN A 122 2.98 -10.10 -1.25
N ALA A 123 2.37 -8.97 -0.86
CA ALA A 123 1.07 -8.55 -1.40
C ALA A 123 1.17 -8.22 -2.91
N THR A 124 2.31 -7.69 -3.33
CA THR A 124 2.63 -7.35 -4.72
C THR A 124 2.61 -8.56 -5.65
N ASP A 125 2.99 -9.74 -5.16
CA ASP A 125 2.93 -10.99 -5.92
C ASP A 125 1.47 -11.41 -6.21
N LEU A 126 0.53 -11.12 -5.30
CA LEU A 126 -0.91 -11.30 -5.53
C LEU A 126 -1.48 -10.25 -6.48
N GLU A 127 -0.99 -9.01 -6.40
CA GLU A 127 -1.40 -7.95 -7.31
C GLU A 127 -1.03 -8.27 -8.76
N ALA A 128 0.13 -8.89 -9.00
CA ALA A 128 0.52 -9.34 -10.34
C ALA A 128 -0.54 -10.25 -10.98
N LEU A 129 -1.18 -11.14 -10.20
CA LEU A 129 -2.26 -12.00 -10.69
C LEU A 129 -3.53 -11.22 -11.07
N SER A 130 -3.78 -10.06 -10.44
CA SER A 130 -4.95 -9.23 -10.76
C SER A 130 -4.87 -8.54 -12.12
N TYR A 131 -3.66 -8.43 -12.67
CA TYR A 131 -3.44 -7.87 -14.01
C TYR A 131 -3.70 -8.86 -15.14
N GLU A 132 -3.87 -10.16 -14.84
CA GLU A 132 -4.19 -11.15 -15.85
C GLU A 132 -5.68 -11.08 -16.25
N PRO A 133 -6.00 -10.92 -17.55
CA PRO A 133 -7.37 -10.93 -18.04
C PRO A 133 -8.20 -12.11 -17.54
N GLY A 134 -9.33 -11.82 -16.90
CA GLY A 134 -10.26 -12.85 -16.42
C GLY A 134 -9.89 -13.51 -15.09
N ILE A 135 -8.86 -13.03 -14.39
CA ILE A 135 -8.54 -13.48 -13.04
C ILE A 135 -9.13 -12.50 -12.00
N ASP A 136 -9.92 -13.05 -11.08
CA ASP A 136 -10.48 -12.35 -9.93
C ASP A 136 -9.76 -12.77 -8.66
N VAL A 137 -8.84 -11.93 -8.19
CA VAL A 137 -8.16 -12.15 -6.90
C VAL A 137 -8.86 -11.35 -5.82
N TYR A 138 -9.23 -11.97 -4.71
CA TYR A 138 -9.95 -11.29 -3.64
C TYR A 138 -9.52 -11.70 -2.24
N TRP A 139 -9.59 -10.75 -1.32
CA TRP A 139 -9.36 -10.98 0.09
C TRP A 139 -10.54 -11.72 0.72
N VAL A 140 -10.22 -12.86 1.33
CA VAL A 140 -11.20 -13.71 2.01
C VAL A 140 -11.71 -13.04 3.29
N ARG A 141 -13.03 -12.95 3.43
CA ARG A 141 -13.69 -12.48 4.66
C ARG A 141 -14.05 -13.63 5.61
N GLY A 142 -14.25 -14.83 5.07
CA GLY A 142 -14.56 -16.03 5.86
C GLY A 142 -14.46 -17.36 5.10
N PRO A 143 -14.64 -18.49 5.79
CA PRO A 143 -14.43 -19.84 5.25
C PRO A 143 -15.16 -20.17 3.95
N GLY A 144 -16.43 -19.78 3.82
CA GLY A 144 -17.22 -20.10 2.61
C GLY A 144 -16.70 -19.46 1.32
N GLU A 145 -16.00 -18.33 1.43
CA GLU A 145 -15.34 -17.72 0.27
C GLU A 145 -14.10 -18.52 -0.16
N VAL A 146 -13.37 -19.13 0.77
CA VAL A 146 -12.26 -20.06 0.45
C VAL A 146 -12.78 -21.31 -0.27
N GLU A 147 -13.89 -21.86 0.21
CA GLU A 147 -14.46 -23.10 -0.32
C GLU A 147 -15.10 -22.92 -1.70
N SER A 148 -15.62 -21.73 -2.01
CA SER A 148 -16.26 -21.42 -3.29
C SER A 148 -15.30 -20.91 -4.37
N ALA A 149 -14.04 -20.64 -4.03
CA ALA A 149 -12.99 -20.24 -4.98
C ALA A 149 -12.55 -21.39 -5.88
N ASP A 150 -11.96 -21.07 -7.02
CA ASP A 150 -11.33 -22.05 -7.93
C ASP A 150 -9.91 -22.41 -7.46
N ALA A 151 -9.22 -21.44 -6.85
CA ALA A 151 -7.90 -21.63 -6.24
C ALA A 151 -7.76 -20.80 -4.96
N VAL A 152 -6.82 -21.18 -4.10
CA VAL A 152 -6.51 -20.50 -2.84
C VAL A 152 -5.03 -20.13 -2.80
N VAL A 153 -4.74 -18.89 -2.40
CA VAL A 153 -3.37 -18.40 -2.23
C VAL A 153 -3.14 -17.93 -0.80
N LEU A 154 -2.06 -18.42 -0.21
CA LEU A 154 -1.52 -18.02 1.09
C LEU A 154 -0.31 -17.12 0.85
N PRO A 155 -0.44 -15.79 0.96
CA PRO A 155 0.68 -14.87 0.75
C PRO A 155 1.78 -15.04 1.83
N GLY A 156 2.86 -14.26 1.72
CA GLY A 156 3.91 -14.26 2.74
C GLY A 156 3.41 -13.72 4.09
N SER A 157 4.02 -14.19 5.18
CA SER A 157 3.80 -13.65 6.54
C SER A 157 5.12 -13.21 7.15
N LYS A 158 5.12 -12.05 7.81
CA LYS A 158 6.26 -11.55 8.62
C LYS A 158 6.30 -12.20 10.01
N ASP A 159 5.25 -12.91 10.43
CA ASP A 159 5.17 -13.67 11.69
C ASP A 159 4.30 -14.94 11.49
N PRO A 160 4.88 -16.00 10.90
CA PRO A 160 4.11 -17.17 10.46
C PRO A 160 3.37 -17.89 11.59
N LEU A 161 3.92 -17.90 12.81
CA LEU A 161 3.31 -18.61 13.93
C LEU A 161 2.05 -17.90 14.42
N ALA A 162 2.14 -16.58 14.60
CA ALA A 162 1.00 -15.81 15.08
C ALA A 162 -0.09 -15.68 14.01
N ASP A 163 0.29 -15.59 12.73
CA ASP A 163 -0.68 -15.57 11.63
C ASP A 163 -1.33 -16.95 11.43
N LEU A 164 -0.60 -18.07 11.61
CA LEU A 164 -1.21 -19.41 11.63
C LEU A 164 -2.25 -19.55 12.75
N GLN A 165 -1.97 -19.04 13.95
CA GLN A 165 -2.94 -19.05 15.05
C GLN A 165 -4.18 -18.22 14.69
N TRP A 166 -3.99 -17.06 14.07
CA TRP A 166 -5.09 -16.23 13.60
C TRP A 166 -5.95 -16.95 12.56
N VAL A 167 -5.34 -17.59 11.55
CA VAL A 167 -6.04 -18.39 10.53
C VAL A 167 -6.90 -19.50 11.19
N ARG A 168 -6.32 -20.20 12.17
CA ARG A 168 -7.03 -21.26 12.93
C ARG A 168 -8.19 -20.72 13.75
N SER A 169 -8.01 -19.59 14.45
CA SER A 169 -9.09 -18.95 15.22
C SER A 169 -10.28 -18.51 14.37
N ARG A 170 -10.04 -18.27 13.07
CA ARG A 170 -11.05 -17.88 12.08
C ARG A 170 -11.64 -19.07 11.33
N GLY A 171 -11.18 -20.29 11.61
CA GLY A 171 -11.59 -21.51 10.90
C GLY A 171 -11.16 -21.58 9.43
N LEU A 172 -10.28 -20.67 9.00
CA LEU A 172 -9.80 -20.60 7.63
C LEU A 172 -8.86 -21.78 7.29
N ASP A 173 -8.15 -22.31 8.29
CA ASP A 173 -7.26 -23.48 8.11
C ASP A 173 -8.04 -24.71 7.67
N LYS A 174 -9.25 -24.90 8.21
CA LYS A 174 -10.15 -26.00 7.83
C LYS A 174 -10.64 -25.84 6.40
N ALA A 175 -11.04 -24.63 6.02
CA ALA A 175 -11.50 -24.32 4.67
C ALA A 175 -10.40 -24.54 3.62
N VAL A 176 -9.17 -24.10 3.91
CA VAL A 176 -8.00 -24.35 3.05
C VAL A 176 -7.75 -25.84 2.86
N LYS A 177 -7.77 -26.62 3.96
CA LYS A 177 -7.61 -28.08 3.91
C LYS A 177 -8.73 -28.76 3.12
N HIS A 178 -9.95 -28.28 3.28
CA HIS A 178 -11.10 -28.80 2.53
C HIS A 178 -10.94 -28.52 1.03
N SER A 179 -10.59 -27.30 0.63
CA SER A 179 -10.32 -26.97 -0.77
C SER A 179 -9.20 -27.83 -1.35
N ALA A 180 -8.11 -28.06 -0.61
CA ALA A 180 -7.04 -28.96 -1.04
C ALA A 180 -7.52 -30.42 -1.19
N ALA A 181 -8.29 -30.93 -0.23
CA ALA A 181 -8.87 -32.28 -0.28
C ALA A 181 -9.88 -32.45 -1.42
N ALA A 182 -10.55 -31.36 -1.83
CA ALA A 182 -11.43 -31.31 -3.00
C ALA A 182 -10.66 -31.19 -4.34
N GLY A 183 -9.32 -31.26 -4.32
CA GLY A 183 -8.47 -31.20 -5.52
C GLY A 183 -8.25 -29.79 -6.07
N LYS A 184 -8.64 -28.74 -5.35
CA LYS A 184 -8.41 -27.36 -5.76
C LYS A 184 -6.95 -26.97 -5.55
N MET A 185 -6.45 -26.07 -6.40
CA MET A 185 -5.10 -25.55 -6.24
C MET A 185 -4.99 -24.71 -4.97
N VAL A 186 -4.03 -25.05 -4.11
CA VAL A 186 -3.65 -24.23 -2.95
C VAL A 186 -2.16 -23.91 -3.05
N MET A 187 -1.83 -22.63 -3.10
CA MET A 187 -0.46 -22.15 -3.28
C MET A 187 -0.03 -21.27 -2.11
N GLY A 188 1.23 -21.42 -1.67
CA GLY A 188 1.87 -20.48 -0.74
C GLY A 188 2.90 -19.61 -1.46
N LEU A 189 2.93 -18.31 -1.18
CA LEU A 189 3.94 -17.38 -1.70
C LEU A 189 5.02 -17.12 -0.63
N CYS A 190 6.29 -17.23 -1.03
CA CYS A 190 7.45 -17.06 -0.15
C CYS A 190 7.34 -17.88 1.17
N GLY A 191 7.64 -17.28 2.33
CA GLY A 191 7.57 -17.89 3.66
C GLY A 191 6.18 -18.40 4.09
N GLY A 192 5.12 -18.14 3.31
CA GLY A 192 3.82 -18.80 3.44
C GLY A 192 3.89 -20.31 3.16
N HIS A 193 4.95 -20.77 2.49
CA HIS A 193 5.27 -22.20 2.33
C HIS A 193 5.71 -22.87 3.65
N THR A 194 6.29 -22.11 4.59
CA THR A 194 6.91 -22.67 5.82
C THR A 194 5.91 -22.95 6.93
N ALA A 195 4.72 -22.33 6.88
CA ALA A 195 3.59 -22.82 7.65
C ALA A 195 3.11 -24.12 6.99
N ARG A 196 3.58 -25.27 7.46
CA ARG A 196 3.15 -26.61 7.01
C ARG A 196 1.64 -26.76 7.18
N PHE A 197 0.87 -26.31 6.19
CA PHE A 197 -0.58 -26.46 6.10
C PHE A 197 -0.99 -27.79 5.44
N PHE A 198 -0.04 -28.55 4.89
CA PHE A 198 -0.29 -29.78 4.13
C PHE A 198 0.38 -31.00 4.79
N PRO A 199 -0.34 -32.12 4.99
CA PRO A 199 0.28 -33.43 5.12
C PRO A 199 0.68 -33.96 3.73
N GLN A 200 1.69 -34.85 3.70
CA GLN A 200 2.02 -35.66 2.53
C GLN A 200 0.93 -36.68 2.24
#